data_AF-A0A527VUA9-F1
#
_entry.id   AF-A0A527VUA9-F1
#
_cell.length_a   1.000
_cell.length_b   1.000
_cell.length_c   1.000
_cell.angle_alpha   90.00
_cell.angle_beta   90.00
_cell.angle_gamma   90.00
#
_symmetry.space_group_name_H-M   'P 1'
#
loop_
_entity.id
_entity.type
_entity.pdbx_description
1 polymer ?
#
loop_
_entity_poly.entity_id
_entity_poly.type
_entity_poly.pdbx_seq_one_letter_code
_entity_poly.pdbx_strand_id
1 'polypeptide(L)'
;GALDVRATTINDAMKIAAARALAELARQDVPDDVAAAYQGNRPKFGPNYIIPVPFDPRLISAIPLAVAKAAMESGVARKPILDLDRYAQELSARRDPIASTLQRIYDRVRRQPKRIVFAEGEEEQVMRAAVSYVNQKLGTAILLGRDDVIKDNARNAGIDLNKPGLEIINARLSRRNGIYTDYLYERMQRKGFLFRDCQR
;
A
#
# COMPACT_ATOMS: atom_id res chain seq x y z
N GLY A 1 12.45 13.83 -14.93
CA GLY A 1 13.61 14.37 -14.20
C GLY A 1 14.21 15.53 -14.98
N ALA A 2 15.30 15.29 -15.70
CA ALA A 2 16.02 16.32 -16.47
C ALA A 2 15.12 17.18 -17.38
N LEU A 3 14.20 16.53 -18.12
CA LEU A 3 13.27 17.22 -19.01
C LEU A 3 12.22 18.04 -18.27
N ASP A 4 11.70 17.54 -17.13
CA ASP A 4 10.64 18.22 -16.36
C ASP A 4 11.12 19.57 -15.80
N VAL A 5 12.40 19.64 -15.40
CA VAL A 5 13.04 20.88 -14.94
C VAL A 5 13.72 21.69 -16.06
N ARG A 6 13.58 21.25 -17.32
CA ARG A 6 14.22 21.84 -18.50
C ARG A 6 15.72 22.06 -18.32
N ALA A 7 16.41 21.06 -17.79
CA ALA A 7 17.85 21.12 -17.57
C ALA A 7 18.60 21.48 -18.87
N THR A 8 19.61 22.33 -18.78
CA THR A 8 20.46 22.69 -19.94
C THR A 8 21.39 21.55 -20.35
N THR A 9 21.76 20.69 -19.40
CA THR A 9 22.62 19.52 -19.62
C THR A 9 22.31 18.42 -18.61
N ILE A 10 22.76 17.19 -18.89
CA ILE A 10 22.78 16.09 -17.93
C ILE A 10 24.20 15.97 -17.38
N ASN A 11 24.43 16.54 -16.19
CA ASN A 11 25.74 16.57 -15.54
C ASN A 11 25.99 15.34 -14.64
N ASP A 12 27.19 15.24 -14.08
CA ASP A 12 27.57 14.08 -13.26
C ASP A 12 26.82 14.02 -11.93
N ALA A 13 26.44 15.16 -11.34
CA ALA A 13 25.59 15.18 -10.15
C ALA A 13 24.25 14.47 -10.40
N MET A 14 23.65 14.68 -11.57
CA MET A 14 22.42 14.01 -11.98
C MET A 14 22.62 12.50 -12.20
N LYS A 15 23.73 12.10 -12.82
CA LYS A 15 24.06 10.66 -13.03
C LYS A 15 24.27 9.94 -11.70
N ILE A 16 25.02 10.56 -10.77
CA ILE A 16 25.26 10.04 -9.42
C ILE A 16 23.94 9.93 -8.66
N ALA A 17 23.07 10.95 -8.75
CA ALA A 17 21.75 10.92 -8.13
C ALA A 17 20.87 9.78 -8.67
N ALA A 18 20.88 9.54 -9.99
CA ALA A 18 20.17 8.42 -10.60
C ALA A 18 20.71 7.07 -10.10
N ALA A 19 22.03 6.88 -10.08
CA ALA A 19 22.66 5.66 -9.61
C ALA A 19 22.36 5.37 -8.14
N ARG A 20 22.43 6.39 -7.28
CA ARG A 20 22.06 6.29 -5.86
C ARG A 20 20.59 5.94 -5.68
N ALA A 21 19.69 6.59 -6.43
CA ALA A 21 18.26 6.31 -6.36
C ALA A 21 17.93 4.88 -6.81
N LEU A 22 18.61 4.35 -7.84
CA LEU A 22 18.48 2.94 -8.24
C LEU A 22 18.95 1.99 -7.15
N ALA A 23 20.11 2.27 -6.53
CA ALA A 23 20.66 1.44 -5.47
C ALA A 23 19.77 1.43 -4.22
N GLU A 24 19.23 2.58 -3.82
CA GLU A 24 18.28 2.66 -2.71
C GLU A 24 16.98 1.94 -3.03
N LEU A 25 16.48 2.07 -4.26
CA LEU A 25 15.26 1.39 -4.67
C LEU A 25 15.41 -0.15 -4.69
N ALA A 26 16.58 -0.66 -5.08
CA ALA A 26 16.87 -2.09 -5.05
C ALA A 26 16.85 -2.69 -3.63
N ARG A 27 17.09 -1.86 -2.61
CA ARG A 27 17.08 -2.26 -1.19
C ARG A 27 15.70 -2.21 -0.55
N GLN A 28 14.72 -1.60 -1.22
CA GLN A 28 13.35 -1.50 -0.73
C GLN A 28 12.53 -2.72 -1.12
N ASP A 29 11.58 -3.10 -0.26
CA ASP A 29 10.63 -4.18 -0.54
C ASP A 29 9.86 -3.94 -1.84
N VAL A 30 9.82 -5.00 -2.63
CA VAL A 30 9.23 -5.00 -3.97
C VAL A 30 7.71 -5.15 -3.88
N PRO A 31 6.92 -4.31 -4.57
CA PRO A 31 5.47 -4.44 -4.66
C PRO A 31 5.00 -5.80 -5.23
N ASP A 32 3.80 -6.24 -4.84
CA ASP A 32 3.26 -7.55 -5.22
C ASP A 32 3.05 -7.70 -6.74
N ASP A 33 2.73 -6.61 -7.45
CA ASP A 33 2.60 -6.54 -8.91
C ASP A 33 3.92 -6.86 -9.63
N VAL A 34 5.07 -6.52 -9.03
CA VAL A 34 6.39 -6.90 -9.56
C VAL A 34 6.73 -8.33 -9.20
N ALA A 35 6.41 -8.78 -7.98
CA ALA A 35 6.67 -10.17 -7.58
C ALA A 35 5.89 -11.17 -8.45
N ALA A 36 4.64 -10.84 -8.81
CA ALA A 36 3.81 -11.66 -9.70
C ALA A 36 4.41 -11.76 -11.12
N ALA A 37 4.99 -10.68 -11.65
CA ALA A 37 5.61 -10.66 -12.96
C ALA A 37 6.91 -11.49 -13.05
N TYR A 38 7.57 -11.75 -11.92
CA TYR A 38 8.84 -12.48 -11.82
C TYR A 38 8.71 -13.81 -11.06
N GLN A 39 7.72 -14.63 -11.48
CA GLN A 39 7.51 -16.01 -11.02
C GLN A 39 7.15 -16.15 -9.53
N GLY A 40 6.54 -15.13 -8.92
CA GLY A 40 6.05 -15.19 -7.54
C GLY A 40 7.15 -15.12 -6.47
N ASN A 41 8.43 -15.09 -6.86
CA ASN A 41 9.52 -14.82 -5.94
C ASN A 41 9.61 -13.32 -5.67
N ARG A 42 9.44 -12.91 -4.42
CA ARG A 42 9.71 -11.53 -3.99
C ARG A 42 11.22 -11.28 -4.05
N PRO A 43 11.71 -10.48 -5.02
CA PRO A 43 13.12 -10.19 -5.13
C PRO A 43 13.55 -9.42 -3.87
N LYS A 44 14.55 -9.95 -3.15
CA LYS A 44 15.19 -9.27 -2.03
C LYS A 44 16.59 -8.90 -2.43
N PHE A 45 17.05 -7.73 -2.00
CA PHE A 45 18.41 -7.27 -2.25
C PHE A 45 19.44 -8.35 -1.88
N GLY A 46 20.30 -8.70 -2.82
CA GLY A 46 21.28 -9.78 -2.64
C GLY A 46 22.00 -10.12 -3.95
N PRO A 47 22.83 -11.17 -3.96
CA PRO A 47 23.64 -11.55 -5.13
C PRO A 47 22.81 -11.73 -6.41
N ASN A 48 21.56 -12.14 -6.27
CA ASN A 48 20.64 -12.42 -7.37
C ASN A 48 19.69 -11.24 -7.69
N TYR A 49 19.76 -10.14 -6.95
CA TYR A 49 18.94 -8.93 -7.15
C TYR A 49 19.69 -7.70 -6.62
N ILE A 50 20.48 -7.08 -7.50
CA ILE A 50 21.34 -5.93 -7.18
C ILE A 50 20.83 -4.61 -7.79
N ILE A 51 19.94 -4.69 -8.77
CA ILE A 51 19.34 -3.55 -9.48
C ILE A 51 17.85 -3.85 -9.70
N PRO A 52 16.96 -2.84 -9.64
CA PRO A 52 15.54 -3.05 -9.92
C PRO A 52 15.33 -3.54 -11.35
N VAL A 53 14.25 -4.29 -11.55
CA VAL A 53 13.87 -4.82 -12.86
C VAL A 53 13.39 -3.70 -13.80
N PRO A 54 13.52 -3.84 -15.14
CA PRO A 54 13.26 -2.76 -16.09
C PRO A 54 11.87 -2.12 -16.02
N PHE A 55 10.86 -2.90 -15.63
CA PHE A 55 9.46 -2.46 -15.53
C PHE A 55 8.99 -2.28 -14.09
N ASP A 56 9.92 -2.10 -13.13
CA ASP A 56 9.54 -1.82 -11.76
C ASP A 56 8.74 -0.49 -11.69
N PRO A 57 7.48 -0.53 -11.26
CA PRO A 57 6.57 0.61 -11.22
C PRO A 57 7.06 1.76 -10.34
N ARG A 58 8.00 1.49 -9.42
CA ARG A 58 8.59 2.50 -8.53
C ARG A 58 9.60 3.39 -9.25
N LEU A 59 10.21 2.91 -10.34
CA LEU A 59 11.26 3.63 -11.09
C LEU A 59 10.82 5.01 -11.57
N ILE A 60 9.59 5.14 -12.08
CA ILE A 60 9.05 6.40 -12.63
C ILE A 60 8.86 7.48 -11.56
N SER A 61 8.67 7.08 -10.31
CA SER A 61 8.49 8.01 -9.19
C SER A 61 9.82 8.35 -8.50
N ALA A 62 10.72 7.38 -8.33
CA ALA A 62 11.95 7.55 -7.57
C ALA A 62 13.07 8.23 -8.38
N ILE A 63 13.35 7.75 -9.60
CA ILE A 63 14.53 8.21 -10.37
C ILE A 63 14.33 9.63 -10.91
N PRO A 64 13.20 9.97 -11.56
CA PRO A 64 12.96 11.32 -12.05
C PRO A 64 13.01 12.39 -10.96
N LEU A 65 12.55 12.07 -9.74
CA LEU A 65 12.59 12.95 -8.57
C LEU A 65 14.04 13.28 -8.17
N ALA A 66 14.87 12.24 -7.97
CA ALA A 66 16.28 12.41 -7.60
C ALA A 66 17.06 13.20 -8.66
N VAL A 67 16.83 12.91 -9.95
CA VAL A 67 17.47 13.61 -11.07
C VAL A 67 17.02 15.07 -11.15
N ALA A 68 15.73 15.35 -10.96
CA ALA A 68 15.21 16.72 -10.95
C ALA A 68 15.81 17.54 -9.80
N LYS A 69 15.90 16.96 -8.60
CA LYS A 69 16.54 17.58 -7.43
C LYS A 69 18.01 17.91 -7.70
N ALA A 70 18.79 16.95 -8.19
CA ALA A 70 20.20 17.18 -8.52
C ALA A 70 20.40 18.23 -9.62
N ALA A 71 19.53 18.28 -10.62
CA ALA A 71 19.55 19.31 -11.66
C ALA A 71 19.28 20.73 -11.10
N MET A 72 18.39 20.85 -10.11
CA MET A 72 18.14 22.12 -9.41
C MET A 72 19.31 22.53 -8.52
N GLU A 73 19.83 21.60 -7.72
CA GLU A 73 20.95 21.85 -6.80
C GLU A 73 22.24 22.24 -7.54
N SER A 74 22.47 21.63 -8.72
CA SER A 74 23.62 21.94 -9.58
C SER A 74 23.44 23.19 -10.45
N GLY A 75 22.29 23.86 -10.37
CA GLY A 75 22.03 25.11 -11.09
C GLY A 75 21.76 24.98 -12.59
N VAL A 76 21.65 23.76 -13.13
CA VAL A 76 21.39 23.54 -14.57
C VAL A 76 19.89 23.55 -14.91
N ALA A 77 19.01 23.55 -13.91
CA ALA A 77 17.56 23.59 -14.08
C ALA A 77 17.06 24.99 -14.48
N ARG A 78 16.33 25.08 -15.60
CA ARG A 78 15.68 26.33 -16.05
C ARG A 78 14.24 26.49 -15.56
N LYS A 79 13.62 25.41 -15.11
CA LYS A 79 12.28 25.39 -14.53
C LYS A 79 12.30 24.63 -13.20
N PRO A 80 12.70 25.28 -12.09
CA PRO A 80 12.71 24.63 -10.79
C PRO A 80 11.31 24.18 -10.36
N ILE A 81 11.27 23.06 -9.63
CA ILE A 81 10.07 22.49 -9.01
C ILE A 81 10.11 22.91 -7.54
N LEU A 82 9.12 23.71 -7.12
CA LEU A 82 9.06 24.25 -5.76
C LEU A 82 8.56 23.23 -4.73
N ASP A 83 7.67 22.34 -5.17
CA ASP A 83 7.05 21.30 -4.33
C ASP A 83 7.40 19.93 -4.89
N LEU A 84 8.44 19.32 -4.29
CA LEU A 84 8.94 18.01 -4.68
C LEU A 84 7.95 16.89 -4.32
N ASP A 85 7.15 17.06 -3.26
CA ASP A 85 6.17 16.07 -2.82
C ASP A 85 5.02 16.01 -3.82
N ARG A 86 4.51 17.16 -4.25
CA ARG A 86 3.52 17.24 -5.33
C ARG A 86 4.06 16.66 -6.64
N TYR A 87 5.31 16.96 -7.00
CA TYR A 87 5.90 16.41 -8.21
C TYR A 87 6.05 14.88 -8.15
N ALA A 88 6.41 14.32 -6.99
CA ALA A 88 6.43 12.87 -6.80
C ALA A 88 5.04 12.23 -7.02
N GLN A 89 3.98 12.89 -6.54
CA GLN A 89 2.60 12.46 -6.79
C GLN A 89 2.22 12.54 -8.27
N GLU A 90 2.59 13.63 -8.96
CA GLU A 90 2.36 13.78 -10.40
C GLU A 90 3.08 12.70 -11.22
N LEU A 91 4.32 12.36 -10.86
CA LEU A 91 5.06 11.28 -11.50
C LEU A 91 4.37 9.92 -11.32
N SER A 92 3.87 9.63 -10.12
CA SER A 92 3.09 8.40 -9.88
C SER A 92 1.80 8.36 -10.71
N ALA A 93 1.15 9.51 -10.91
CA ALA A 93 -0.06 9.63 -11.71
C ALA A 93 0.17 9.44 -13.22
N ARG A 94 1.39 9.66 -13.73
CA ARG A 94 1.73 9.44 -15.15
C ARG A 94 1.73 7.97 -15.57
N ARG A 95 1.94 7.05 -14.61
CA ARG A 95 1.98 5.60 -14.87
C ARG A 95 0.58 5.01 -15.10
N ASP A 96 -0.39 5.52 -14.38
CA ASP A 96 -1.77 5.04 -14.43
C ASP A 96 -2.71 6.23 -14.17
N PRO A 97 -3.55 6.65 -15.14
CA PRO A 97 -4.53 7.72 -14.96
C PRO A 97 -5.42 7.52 -13.73
N ILE A 98 -5.65 6.27 -13.33
CA ILE A 98 -6.45 5.88 -12.17
C ILE A 98 -5.74 6.26 -10.86
N ALA A 99 -4.41 6.27 -10.80
CA ALA A 99 -3.65 6.59 -9.60
C ALA A 99 -3.95 8.01 -9.08
N SER A 100 -4.11 8.99 -9.96
CA SER A 100 -4.51 10.36 -9.58
C SER A 100 -5.92 10.43 -8.97
N THR A 101 -6.80 9.54 -9.39
CA THR A 101 -8.18 9.45 -8.88
C THR A 101 -8.20 8.71 -7.55
N LEU A 102 -7.47 7.61 -7.41
CA LEU A 102 -7.28 6.91 -6.14
C LEU A 102 -6.64 7.80 -5.08
N GLN A 103 -5.65 8.62 -5.45
CA GLN A 103 -5.01 9.55 -4.52
C GLN A 103 -6.02 10.55 -3.94
N ARG A 104 -6.89 11.14 -4.78
CA ARG A 104 -7.97 12.03 -4.32
C ARG A 104 -8.93 11.33 -3.36
N ILE A 105 -9.21 10.05 -3.59
CA ILE A 105 -10.04 9.24 -2.69
C ILE A 105 -9.32 9.05 -1.35
N TYR A 106 -8.03 8.66 -1.36
CA TYR A 106 -7.25 8.48 -0.13
C TYR A 106 -7.17 9.76 0.70
N ASP A 107 -6.94 10.92 0.07
CA ASP A 107 -6.87 12.19 0.78
C ASP A 107 -8.21 12.57 1.42
N ARG A 108 -9.34 12.24 0.77
CA ARG A 108 -10.67 12.42 1.35
C ARG A 108 -10.89 11.50 2.55
N VAL A 109 -10.48 10.23 2.47
CA VAL A 109 -10.62 9.27 3.57
C VAL A 109 -9.72 9.64 4.75
N ARG A 110 -8.49 10.11 4.51
CA ARG A 110 -7.58 10.58 5.59
C ARG A 110 -8.16 11.72 6.41
N ARG A 111 -8.96 12.61 5.80
CA ARG A 111 -9.66 13.69 6.53
C ARG A 111 -10.78 13.17 7.43
N GLN A 112 -11.33 12.00 7.12
CA GLN A 112 -12.39 11.39 7.91
C GLN A 112 -12.18 9.88 7.99
N PRO A 113 -11.19 9.41 8.79
CA PRO A 113 -10.80 8.01 8.83
C PRO A 113 -11.99 7.11 9.18
N LYS A 114 -12.07 5.94 8.54
CA LYS A 114 -13.20 5.02 8.70
C LYS A 114 -12.78 3.72 9.36
N ARG A 115 -13.75 2.99 9.91
CA ARG A 115 -13.55 1.64 10.39
C ARG A 115 -14.05 0.68 9.32
N ILE A 116 -13.21 -0.25 8.89
CA ILE A 116 -13.52 -1.19 7.80
C ILE A 116 -13.29 -2.61 8.28
N VAL A 117 -14.24 -3.50 7.94
CA VAL A 117 -14.15 -4.93 8.24
C VAL A 117 -13.58 -5.66 7.02
N PHE A 118 -12.54 -6.45 7.27
CA PHE A 118 -11.89 -7.36 6.34
C PHE A 118 -12.34 -8.78 6.70
N ALA A 119 -13.37 -9.27 5.99
CA ALA A 119 -14.15 -10.46 6.39
C ALA A 119 -13.37 -11.79 6.28
N GLU A 120 -12.38 -11.87 5.39
CA GLU A 120 -11.54 -13.05 5.16
C GLU A 120 -10.16 -12.85 5.81
N GLY A 121 -10.14 -12.49 7.10
CA GLY A 121 -8.93 -12.05 7.78
C GLY A 121 -7.85 -13.11 7.93
N GLU A 122 -8.16 -14.38 7.62
CA GLU A 122 -7.22 -15.51 7.63
C GLU A 122 -6.35 -15.57 6.35
N GLU A 123 -6.75 -14.87 5.29
CA GLU A 123 -6.04 -14.85 4.01
C GLU A 123 -4.90 -13.82 3.97
N GLU A 124 -3.75 -14.22 3.40
CA GLU A 124 -2.55 -13.37 3.37
C GLU A 124 -2.79 -12.02 2.69
N GLN A 125 -3.47 -12.03 1.54
CA GLN A 125 -3.74 -10.83 0.76
C GLN A 125 -4.62 -9.84 1.53
N VAL A 126 -5.58 -10.36 2.30
CA VAL A 126 -6.49 -9.58 3.12
C VAL A 126 -5.77 -8.96 4.31
N MET A 127 -4.88 -9.72 4.96
CA MET A 127 -4.00 -9.20 6.02
C MET A 127 -3.11 -8.07 5.51
N ARG A 128 -2.50 -8.22 4.33
CA ARG A 128 -1.69 -7.16 3.70
C ARG A 128 -2.52 -5.92 3.39
N ALA A 129 -3.74 -6.09 2.90
CA ALA A 129 -4.65 -4.98 2.64
C ALA A 129 -5.02 -4.22 3.92
N ALA A 130 -5.32 -4.93 5.02
CA ALA A 130 -5.61 -4.34 6.32
C ALA A 130 -4.41 -3.56 6.89
N VAL A 131 -3.21 -4.15 6.82
CA VAL A 131 -1.97 -3.47 7.23
C VAL A 131 -1.71 -2.21 6.39
N SER A 132 -1.90 -2.31 5.07
CA SER A 132 -1.75 -1.18 4.15
C SER A 132 -2.74 -0.05 4.46
N TYR A 133 -4.00 -0.40 4.73
CA TYR A 133 -5.06 0.54 5.10
C TYR A 133 -4.68 1.39 6.33
N VAL A 134 -4.16 0.74 7.36
CA VAL A 134 -3.72 1.41 8.60
C VAL A 134 -2.44 2.22 8.37
N ASN A 135 -1.43 1.66 7.70
CA ASN A 135 -0.19 2.37 7.36
C ASN A 135 -0.45 3.66 6.56
N GLN A 136 -1.44 3.64 5.66
CA GLN A 136 -1.85 4.79 4.86
C GLN A 136 -2.70 5.81 5.63
N LYS A 137 -2.97 5.58 6.92
CA LYS A 137 -3.79 6.41 7.81
C LYS A 137 -5.23 6.56 7.33
N LEU A 138 -5.80 5.51 6.73
CA LEU A 138 -7.17 5.51 6.22
C LEU A 138 -8.20 5.23 7.33
N GLY A 139 -7.76 4.67 8.46
CA GLY A 139 -8.54 4.48 9.67
C GLY A 139 -8.24 3.17 10.37
N THR A 140 -9.28 2.53 10.92
CA THR A 140 -9.16 1.27 11.67
C THR A 140 -9.52 0.08 10.77
N ALA A 141 -8.63 -0.89 10.66
CA ALA A 141 -8.90 -2.16 10.01
C ALA A 141 -9.31 -3.21 11.05
N ILE A 142 -10.39 -3.95 10.77
CA ILE A 142 -10.89 -5.05 11.60
C ILE A 142 -10.75 -6.34 10.80
N LEU A 143 -9.80 -7.20 11.14
CA LEU A 143 -9.67 -8.53 10.58
C LEU A 143 -10.66 -9.46 11.27
N LEU A 144 -11.55 -10.10 10.50
CA LEU A 144 -12.47 -11.10 11.01
C LEU A 144 -11.89 -12.50 10.77
N GLY A 145 -11.78 -13.30 11.82
CA GLY A 145 -11.32 -14.69 11.70
C GLY A 145 -10.84 -15.26 13.03
N ARG A 146 -10.30 -16.47 13.00
CA ARG A 146 -9.78 -17.15 14.19
C ARG A 146 -8.42 -16.58 14.58
N ASP A 147 -8.27 -16.20 15.86
CA ASP A 147 -7.05 -15.55 16.37
C ASP A 147 -5.76 -16.34 16.11
N ASP A 148 -5.80 -17.65 16.35
CA ASP A 148 -4.70 -18.58 16.16
C ASP A 148 -4.28 -18.65 14.69
N VAL A 149 -5.25 -18.88 13.79
CA VAL A 149 -5.01 -18.99 12.34
C VAL A 149 -4.46 -17.70 11.75
N ILE A 150 -5.03 -16.55 12.12
CA ILE A 150 -4.55 -15.24 11.67
C ILE A 150 -3.10 -15.01 12.12
N LYS A 151 -2.78 -15.28 13.38
CA LYS A 151 -1.43 -15.07 13.93
C LYS A 151 -0.40 -16.00 13.28
N ASP A 152 -0.75 -17.25 13.05
CA ASP A 152 0.14 -18.22 12.42
C ASP A 152 0.39 -17.90 10.95
N ASN A 153 -0.68 -17.59 10.19
CA ASN A 153 -0.56 -17.19 8.79
C ASN A 153 0.23 -15.89 8.64
N ALA A 154 0.01 -14.90 9.52
CA ALA A 154 0.78 -13.66 9.51
C ALA A 154 2.26 -13.90 9.80
N ARG A 155 2.59 -14.77 10.76
CA ARG A 155 3.98 -15.13 11.09
C ARG A 155 4.66 -15.80 9.89
N ASN A 156 4.00 -16.76 9.25
CA ASN A 156 4.52 -17.46 8.08
C ASN A 156 4.74 -16.52 6.88
N ALA A 157 3.84 -15.54 6.71
CA ALA A 157 3.92 -14.54 5.65
C ALA A 157 4.83 -13.33 5.97
N GLY A 158 5.41 -13.27 7.17
CA GLY A 158 6.21 -12.13 7.64
C GLY A 158 5.42 -10.83 7.75
N ILE A 159 4.13 -10.90 8.07
CA ILE A 159 3.23 -9.74 8.20
C ILE A 159 3.16 -9.32 9.67
N ASP A 160 3.53 -8.09 9.96
CA ASP A 160 3.37 -7.50 11.28
C ASP A 160 1.95 -6.95 11.47
N LEU A 161 1.18 -7.63 12.33
CA LEU A 161 -0.18 -7.25 12.73
C LEU A 161 -0.22 -6.40 14.00
N ASN A 162 0.91 -6.18 14.68
CA ASN A 162 0.94 -5.39 15.92
C ASN A 162 0.98 -3.89 15.62
N LYS A 163 -0.08 -3.38 15.01
CA LYS A 163 -0.17 -1.99 14.54
C LYS A 163 -1.31 -1.22 15.21
N PRO A 164 -1.09 0.04 15.62
CA PRO A 164 -2.15 0.89 16.11
C PRO A 164 -3.24 1.06 15.05
N GLY A 165 -4.50 0.73 15.38
CA GLY A 165 -5.61 0.80 14.44
C GLY A 165 -5.86 -0.49 13.65
N LEU A 166 -5.15 -1.59 13.94
CA LEU A 166 -5.51 -2.92 13.44
C LEU A 166 -6.09 -3.75 14.59
N GLU A 167 -7.33 -4.23 14.42
CA GLU A 167 -8.07 -5.04 15.38
C GLU A 167 -8.32 -6.43 14.78
N ILE A 168 -8.22 -7.48 15.59
CA ILE A 168 -8.64 -8.83 15.23
C ILE A 168 -9.91 -9.15 16.01
N ILE A 169 -10.97 -9.55 15.32
CA ILE A 169 -12.23 -9.97 15.92
C ILE A 169 -12.52 -11.40 15.52
N ASN A 170 -12.69 -12.25 16.53
CA ASN A 170 -13.13 -13.61 16.35
C ASN A 170 -14.62 -13.73 16.63
N ALA A 171 -15.40 -14.02 15.58
CA ALA A 171 -16.84 -14.18 15.69
C ALA A 171 -17.22 -15.24 16.72
N ARG A 172 -16.47 -16.34 16.86
CA ARG A 172 -16.78 -17.41 17.82
C ARG A 172 -16.68 -16.96 19.27
N LEU A 173 -15.77 -16.03 19.59
CA LEU A 173 -15.48 -15.56 20.95
C LEU A 173 -16.15 -14.21 21.26
N SER A 174 -16.78 -13.59 20.27
CA SER A 174 -17.37 -12.25 20.39
C SER A 174 -18.56 -12.25 21.34
N ARG A 175 -18.51 -11.37 22.35
CA ARG A 175 -19.63 -11.13 23.29
C ARG A 175 -20.83 -10.43 22.63
N ARG A 176 -20.66 -9.93 21.40
CA ARG A 176 -21.69 -9.18 20.67
C ARG A 176 -22.57 -10.04 19.77
N ASN A 177 -22.34 -11.35 19.74
CA ASN A 177 -23.07 -12.25 18.84
C ASN A 177 -24.57 -12.20 19.04
N GLY A 178 -25.05 -12.16 20.29
CA GLY A 178 -26.50 -12.04 20.57
C GLY A 178 -27.11 -10.82 19.89
N ILE A 179 -26.49 -9.64 20.07
CA ILE A 179 -26.94 -8.39 19.45
C ILE A 179 -26.95 -8.49 17.91
N TYR A 180 -25.94 -9.14 17.32
CA TYR A 180 -25.86 -9.31 15.87
C TYR A 180 -26.90 -10.30 15.34
N THR A 181 -27.15 -11.39 16.07
CA THR A 181 -28.19 -12.38 15.76
C THR A 181 -29.57 -11.76 15.84
N ASP A 182 -29.87 -11.00 16.90
CA ASP A 182 -31.14 -10.29 17.06
C ASP A 182 -31.37 -9.32 15.90
N TYR A 183 -30.36 -8.49 15.60
CA TYR A 183 -30.41 -7.53 14.51
C TYR A 183 -30.62 -8.20 13.14
N LEU A 184 -29.96 -9.33 12.88
CA LEU A 184 -30.12 -10.09 11.64
C LEU A 184 -31.51 -10.73 11.57
N TYR A 185 -31.97 -11.32 12.68
CA TYR A 185 -33.27 -11.97 12.76
C TYR A 185 -34.42 -11.00 12.53
N GLU A 186 -34.38 -9.79 13.10
CA GLU A 186 -35.39 -8.75 12.87
C GLU A 186 -35.63 -8.48 11.37
N ARG A 187 -34.56 -8.55 10.57
CA ARG A 187 -34.60 -8.31 9.12
C ARG A 187 -34.99 -9.55 8.30
N MET A 188 -34.71 -10.74 8.82
CA MET A 188 -34.82 -12.00 8.08
C MET A 188 -36.05 -12.83 8.45
N GLN A 189 -36.65 -12.60 9.62
CA GLN A 189 -37.82 -13.35 10.10
C GLN A 189 -39.01 -13.29 9.12
N ARG A 190 -39.24 -12.14 8.48
CA ARG A 190 -40.31 -11.97 7.47
C ARG A 190 -40.03 -12.68 6.15
N LYS A 191 -38.81 -13.18 5.97
CA LYS A 191 -38.38 -13.99 4.83
C LYS A 191 -38.33 -15.48 5.16
N GLY A 192 -38.88 -15.88 6.32
CA GLY A 192 -39.00 -17.28 6.74
C GLY A 192 -37.78 -17.86 7.48
N PHE A 193 -36.78 -17.04 7.83
CA PHE A 193 -35.63 -17.50 8.60
C PHE A 193 -35.99 -17.63 10.08
N LEU A 194 -35.50 -18.69 10.73
CA LEU A 194 -35.64 -18.88 12.17
C LEU A 194 -34.48 -18.21 12.92
N PHE A 195 -34.66 -17.96 14.22
CA PHE A 195 -33.61 -17.37 15.06
C PHE A 195 -32.31 -18.17 15.02
N ARG A 196 -32.41 -19.50 15.09
CA ARG A 196 -31.27 -20.43 14.99
C ARG A 196 -30.52 -20.32 13.67
N ASP A 197 -31.20 -19.96 12.57
CA ASP A 197 -30.59 -19.82 11.26
C ASP A 197 -29.75 -18.54 11.17
N CYS A 198 -30.10 -17.52 11.96
CA CYS A 198 -29.36 -16.26 12.08
C CYS A 198 -28.23 -16.33 13.12
N GLN A 199 -28.23 -17.35 13.98
CA GLN A 199 -27.22 -17.56 15.02
C GLN A 199 -26.02 -18.36 14.52
N ARG A 200 -26.25 -19.28 13.58
CA ARG A 200 -25.21 -20.10 12.95
C ARG A 200 -24.28 -19.27 12.07
#